data_AF-A0A7J9S9B7-F1
#
_entry.id   AF-A0A7J9S9B7-F1
#
_cell.length_a   1.000
_cell.length_b   1.000
_cell.length_c   1.000
_cell.angle_alpha   90.00
_cell.angle_beta   90.00
_cell.angle_gamma   90.00
#
_symmetry.space_group_name_H-M   'P 1'
#
loop_
_entity.id
_entity.type
_entity.pdbx_description
1 polymer ?
#
loop_
_entity_poly.entity_id
_entity_poly.type
_entity_poly.pdbx_seq_one_letter_code
_entity_poly.pdbx_strand_id
1 'polypeptide(L)'
;MTLGIIVYSIALIWTVKKVFINGLMAFAGYEDSWDNNVILILAMFILLLLFASYIASVMIVGEVTSNYEWFSSLSVDIRSFIIFILTLITPHLLSGFTGKLVVNCSSKLGLIKYTGGKQEISLA
;
A
#
# COMPACT_ATOMS: atom_id res chain seq x y z
N MET A 1 13.22 -18.17 13.80
CA MET A 1 13.30 -17.39 12.55
C MET A 1 12.19 -17.73 11.55
N THR A 2 11.94 -19.01 11.24
CA THR A 2 10.99 -19.42 10.17
C THR A 2 9.55 -18.94 10.37
N LEU A 3 9.03 -19.00 11.60
CA LEU A 3 7.65 -18.58 11.89
C LEU A 3 7.44 -17.07 11.70
N GLY A 4 8.40 -16.24 12.09
CA GLY A 4 8.31 -14.78 11.94
C GLY A 4 8.28 -14.34 10.47
N ILE A 5 9.06 -15.01 9.61
CA ILE A 5 9.06 -14.77 8.16
C ILE A 5 7.73 -15.18 7.53
N ILE A 6 7.16 -16.31 7.96
CA ILE A 6 5.85 -16.78 7.47
C ILE A 6 4.75 -15.78 7.86
N VAL A 7 4.69 -15.38 9.14
CA VAL A 7 3.69 -14.41 9.63
C VAL A 7 3.84 -13.07 8.91
N TYR A 8 5.07 -12.60 8.72
CA TYR A 8 5.34 -11.37 7.96
C TYR A 8 4.87 -11.48 6.52
N SER A 9 5.17 -12.58 5.83
CA SER A 9 4.77 -12.79 4.44
C SER A 9 3.24 -12.81 4.30
N ILE A 10 2.54 -13.46 5.22
CA ILE A 10 1.07 -13.46 5.27
C ILE A 10 0.53 -12.05 5.48
N ALA A 11 1.10 -11.30 6.44
CA ALA A 11 0.68 -9.93 6.71
C ALA A 11 0.95 -9.00 5.52
N LEU A 12 2.09 -9.16 4.84
CA LEU A 12 2.43 -8.42 3.63
C LEU A 12 1.43 -8.70 2.51
N ILE A 13 1.15 -9.99 2.22
CA ILE A 13 0.16 -10.38 1.22
C ILE A 13 -1.20 -9.75 1.56
N TRP A 14 -1.59 -9.77 2.83
CA TRP A 14 -2.86 -9.20 3.25
C TRP A 14 -2.90 -7.67 3.09
N THR A 15 -1.82 -6.97 3.45
CA THR A 15 -1.67 -5.53 3.21
C THR A 15 -1.77 -5.22 1.72
N VAL A 16 -0.99 -5.90 0.87
CA VAL A 16 -1.03 -5.71 -0.59
C VAL A 16 -2.43 -5.93 -1.13
N LYS A 17 -3.09 -7.04 -0.76
CA LYS A 17 -4.45 -7.33 -1.16
C LYS A 17 -5.41 -6.21 -0.76
N LYS A 18 -5.29 -5.68 0.45
CA LYS A 18 -6.18 -4.63 0.96
C LYS A 18 -5.95 -3.29 0.28
N VAL A 19 -4.69 -2.91 0.07
CA VAL A 19 -4.33 -1.70 -0.69
C VAL A 19 -4.82 -1.81 -2.14
N PHE A 20 -4.66 -2.98 -2.77
CA PHE A 20 -5.14 -3.23 -4.13
C PHE A 20 -6.66 -3.14 -4.24
N ILE A 21 -7.41 -3.76 -3.32
CA ILE A 21 -8.87 -3.67 -3.27
C ILE A 21 -9.32 -2.21 -3.06
N ASN A 22 -8.68 -1.48 -2.14
CA ASN A 22 -8.97 -0.06 -1.92
C ASN A 22 -8.69 0.78 -3.17
N GLY A 23 -7.61 0.46 -3.89
CA GLY A 23 -7.28 1.08 -5.17
C GLY A 23 -8.35 0.81 -6.23
N LEU A 24 -8.75 -0.46 -6.42
CA LEU A 24 -9.82 -0.84 -7.35
C LEU A 24 -11.15 -0.16 -7.01
N MET A 25 -11.52 -0.09 -5.74
CA MET A 25 -12.73 0.61 -5.31
C MET A 25 -12.70 2.10 -5.66
N ALA A 26 -11.52 2.73 -5.77
CA ALA A 26 -11.41 4.12 -6.22
C ALA A 26 -11.81 4.29 -7.70
N PHE A 27 -11.71 3.22 -8.49
CA PHE A 27 -12.15 3.18 -9.90
C PHE A 27 -13.62 2.76 -10.07
N ALA A 28 -14.35 2.49 -8.99
CA ALA A 28 -15.76 2.15 -9.08
C ALA A 28 -16.54 3.31 -9.73
N GLY A 29 -17.21 3.04 -10.87
CA GLY A 29 -17.93 4.05 -11.65
C GLY A 29 -17.11 4.76 -12.73
N TYR A 30 -15.97 4.20 -13.12
CA TYR A 30 -15.23 4.59 -14.33
C TYR A 30 -15.32 3.49 -15.40
N GLU A 31 -15.60 3.90 -16.64
CA GLU A 31 -15.43 3.04 -17.81
C GLU A 31 -13.96 2.65 -18.00
N ASP A 32 -13.74 1.46 -18.54
CA ASP A 32 -12.42 0.89 -18.84
C ASP A 32 -11.48 0.76 -17.62
N SER A 33 -12.03 0.84 -16.41
CA SER A 33 -11.31 0.69 -15.14
C SER A 33 -10.64 -0.68 -14.94
N TRP A 34 -11.08 -1.69 -15.69
CA TRP A 34 -10.52 -3.05 -15.68
C TRP A 34 -9.54 -3.30 -16.83
N ASP A 35 -9.19 -2.28 -17.61
CA ASP A 35 -8.16 -2.40 -18.63
C ASP A 35 -6.81 -2.78 -18.02
N ASN A 36 -6.04 -3.59 -18.74
CA ASN A 36 -4.74 -4.08 -18.28
C ASN A 36 -3.77 -2.93 -17.98
N ASN A 37 -3.85 -1.80 -18.69
CA ASN A 37 -3.00 -0.64 -18.43
C ASN A 37 -3.37 0.04 -17.11
N VAL A 38 -4.66 0.10 -16.77
CA VAL A 38 -5.13 0.67 -15.50
C VAL A 38 -4.69 -0.19 -14.32
N ILE A 39 -4.84 -1.51 -14.45
CA ILE A 39 -4.37 -2.48 -13.45
C ILE A 39 -2.85 -2.40 -13.29
N LEU A 40 -2.10 -2.26 -14.39
CA LEU A 40 -0.65 -2.11 -14.36
C LEU A 40 -0.21 -0.83 -13.63
N ILE A 41 -0.84 0.31 -13.92
CA ILE A 41 -0.57 1.57 -13.23
C ILE A 41 -0.88 1.43 -11.74
N LEU A 42 -2.01 0.83 -11.38
CA LEU A 42 -2.36 0.57 -9.97
C LEU A 42 -1.28 -0.29 -9.28
N ALA A 43 -0.86 -1.38 -9.91
CA ALA A 43 0.19 -2.25 -9.37
C ALA A 43 1.53 -1.51 -9.18
N MET A 44 1.93 -0.66 -10.14
CA MET A 44 3.13 0.16 -10.03
C MET A 44 3.06 1.15 -8.85
N PHE A 45 1.92 1.80 -8.65
CA PHE A 45 1.71 2.70 -7.51
C PHE A 45 1.77 1.97 -6.17
N ILE A 46 1.21 0.76 -6.10
CA ILE A 46 1.26 -0.06 -4.88
C ILE A 46 2.70 -0.48 -4.58
N LEU A 47 3.47 -0.89 -5.59
CA LEU A 47 4.88 -1.23 -5.44
C LEU A 47 5.70 -0.04 -4.95
N LEU A 48 5.47 1.14 -5.54
CA LEU A 48 6.13 2.38 -5.12
C LEU A 48 5.76 2.75 -3.68
N LEU A 49 4.49 2.58 -3.30
CA LEU A 49 4.02 2.86 -1.94
C LEU A 49 4.67 1.93 -0.91
N LEU A 50 4.78 0.63 -1.21
CA LEU A 50 5.45 -0.34 -0.35
C LEU A 50 6.94 0.00 -0.20
N PHE A 51 7.62 0.32 -1.30
CA PHE A 51 9.03 0.69 -1.29
C PHE A 51 9.27 1.98 -0.49
N ALA A 52 8.50 3.02 -0.75
CA ALA A 52 8.58 4.28 -0.01
C ALA A 52 8.29 4.08 1.49
N SER A 53 7.30 3.25 1.82
CA SER A 53 6.96 2.93 3.21
C SER A 53 8.09 2.19 3.93
N TYR A 54 8.78 1.27 3.23
CA TYR A 54 9.95 0.59 3.77
C TYR A 54 11.10 1.56 4.04
N ILE A 55 11.47 2.38 3.06
CA ILE A 55 12.53 3.38 3.21
C ILE A 55 12.20 4.35 4.35
N ALA A 56 10.98 4.88 4.40
CA ALA A 56 10.54 5.77 5.48
C ALA A 56 10.61 5.08 6.85
N SER A 57 10.18 3.82 6.95
CA SER A 57 10.25 3.06 8.21
C SER A 57 11.69 2.85 8.66
N VAL A 58 12.61 2.56 7.74
CA VAL A 58 14.05 2.42 8.02
C VAL A 58 14.65 3.75 8.48
N MET A 59 14.33 4.86 7.81
CA MET A 59 14.83 6.19 8.19
C MET A 59 14.30 6.63 9.55
N ILE A 60 12.98 6.50 9.78
CA ILE A 60 12.36 6.79 11.09
C ILE A 60 13.04 5.96 12.16
N VAL A 61 13.25 4.66 11.94
CA VAL A 61 13.88 3.82 12.96
C VAL A 61 15.34 4.18 13.16
N GLY A 62 16.10 4.49 12.10
CA GLY A 62 17.48 4.96 12.20
C GLY A 62 17.62 6.25 13.00
N GLU A 63 16.73 7.21 12.77
CA GLU A 63 16.70 8.50 13.47
C GLU A 63 16.15 8.37 14.90
N VAL A 64 15.19 7.49 15.13
CA VAL A 64 14.69 7.15 16.47
C VAL A 64 15.75 6.41 17.28
N THR A 65 16.53 5.51 16.69
CA THR A 65 17.66 4.86 17.39
C THR A 65 18.72 5.83 17.86
N SER A 66 18.97 6.93 17.13
CA SER A 66 19.97 7.92 17.53
C SER A 66 19.47 8.88 18.62
N ASN A 67 18.15 9.12 18.69
CA ASN A 67 17.57 10.12 19.58
C ASN A 67 16.90 9.55 20.84
N TYR A 68 16.62 8.24 20.88
CA TYR A 68 15.91 7.62 22.00
C TYR A 68 16.67 6.42 22.57
N GLU A 69 17.26 6.61 23.76
CA GLU A 69 18.03 5.59 24.47
C GLU A 69 17.22 4.29 24.70
N TRP A 70 15.93 4.41 25.03
CA TRP A 70 15.04 3.26 25.24
C TRP A 70 14.83 2.41 23.99
N PHE A 71 14.93 3.00 22.79
CA PHE A 71 14.79 2.28 21.53
C PHE A 71 16.13 1.66 21.12
N SER A 72 17.24 2.34 21.43
CA SER A 72 18.60 1.82 21.22
C SER A 72 18.90 0.59 22.08
N SER A 73 18.29 0.50 23.26
CA SER A 73 18.43 -0.61 24.20
C SER A 73 17.59 -1.84 23.85
N LEU A 74 16.68 -1.72 22.88
CA LEU A 74 15.94 -2.87 22.34
C LEU A 74 16.87 -3.79 21.55
N SER A 75 16.59 -5.09 21.61
CA SER A 75 17.29 -6.06 20.77
C SER A 75 17.07 -5.78 19.28
N VAL A 76 18.02 -6.20 18.45
CA VAL A 76 17.95 -6.06 16.98
C VAL A 76 16.67 -6.69 16.43
N ASP A 77 16.21 -7.80 17.02
CA ASP A 77 14.99 -8.50 16.63
C ASP A 77 13.74 -7.65 16.85
N ILE A 78 13.63 -6.98 18.01
CA ILE A 78 12.49 -6.12 18.33
C ILE A 78 12.49 -4.88 17.43
N ARG A 79 13.65 -4.27 17.19
CA ARG A 79 13.76 -3.12 16.28
C ARG A 79 13.34 -3.47 14.86
N SER A 80 13.79 -4.62 14.36
CA SER A 80 13.40 -5.15 13.05
C SER A 80 11.90 -5.40 12.99
N PHE A 81 11.32 -5.97 14.04
CA PHE A 81 9.87 -6.18 14.15
C PHE A 81 9.06 -4.88 14.07
N ILE A 82 9.55 -3.81 14.71
CA ILE A 82 8.92 -2.48 14.64
C ILE A 82 9.00 -1.91 13.22
N ILE A 83 10.14 -2.00 12.55
CA ILE A 83 10.28 -1.61 11.12
C ILE A 83 9.27 -2.37 10.26
N PHE A 84 9.12 -3.68 10.49
CA PHE A 84 8.18 -4.50 9.74
C PHE A 84 6.73 -4.07 9.96
N ILE A 85 6.32 -3.81 11.20
CA ILE A 85 4.97 -3.32 11.49
C ILE A 85 4.71 -1.98 10.79
N LEU A 86 5.63 -1.03 10.90
CA LEU A 86 5.49 0.29 10.27
C LEU A 86 5.39 0.19 8.74
N THR A 87 6.18 -0.70 8.13
CA THR A 87 6.16 -0.97 6.69
C THR A 87 4.81 -1.55 6.23
N LEU A 88 4.09 -2.26 7.09
CA LEU A 88 2.78 -2.85 6.78
C LEU A 88 1.61 -1.89 7.00
N ILE A 89 1.67 -1.06 8.04
CA ILE A 89 0.58 -0.14 8.40
C ILE A 89 0.55 1.07 7.46
N THR A 90 1.71 1.63 7.13
CA THR A 90 1.82 2.87 6.33
C THR A 90 1.13 2.77 4.96
N PRO A 91 1.35 1.71 4.14
CA PRO A 91 0.64 1.54 2.89
C PRO A 91 -0.88 1.43 3.08
N HIS A 92 -1.31 0.79 4.16
CA HIS A 92 -2.74 0.61 4.43
C HIS A 92 -3.43 1.95 4.69
N LEU A 93 -2.82 2.81 5.53
CA LEU A 93 -3.33 4.16 5.81
C LEU A 93 -3.34 5.05 4.57
N LEU A 94 -2.31 4.95 3.72
CA LEU A 94 -2.16 5.76 2.51
C LEU A 94 -2.94 5.22 1.31
N SER A 95 -3.49 4.02 1.39
CA SER A 95 -4.18 3.36 0.28
C SER A 95 -5.34 4.18 -0.30
N GLY A 96 -6.14 4.84 0.54
CA GLY A 96 -7.25 5.68 0.09
C GLY A 96 -6.80 6.91 -0.70
N PHE A 97 -5.69 7.53 -0.30
CA PHE A 97 -5.08 8.64 -1.03
C PHE A 97 -4.46 8.15 -2.35
N THR A 98 -3.78 7.00 -2.29
CA THR A 98 -3.15 6.37 -3.44
C THR A 98 -4.19 6.06 -4.52
N GLY A 99 -5.33 5.48 -4.16
CA GLY A 99 -6.42 5.21 -5.12
C GLY A 99 -6.87 6.45 -5.87
N LYS A 100 -7.07 7.59 -5.18
CA LYS A 100 -7.41 8.87 -5.82
C LYS A 100 -6.31 9.37 -6.77
N LEU A 101 -5.04 9.19 -6.40
CA LEU A 101 -3.91 9.57 -7.25
C LEU A 101 -3.86 8.71 -8.52
N VAL A 102 -4.06 7.39 -8.40
CA VAL A 102 -4.06 6.49 -9.55
C VAL A 102 -5.22 6.84 -10.50
N VAL A 103 -6.43 7.06 -9.97
CA VAL A 103 -7.58 7.49 -10.77
C VAL A 103 -7.29 8.79 -11.52
N ASN A 104 -6.75 9.80 -10.84
CA ASN A 104 -6.39 11.06 -11.48
C ASN A 104 -5.33 10.88 -12.57
N CYS A 105 -4.33 10.04 -12.34
CA CYS A 105 -3.30 9.71 -13.32
C CYS A 105 -3.90 9.03 -14.55
N SER A 106 -4.67 7.95 -14.35
CA SER A 106 -5.30 7.19 -15.42
C SER A 106 -6.29 8.03 -16.22
N SER A 107 -7.04 8.92 -15.56
CA SER A 107 -7.95 9.86 -16.24
C SER A 107 -7.20 10.87 -17.11
N LYS A 108 -6.10 11.44 -16.61
CA LYS A 108 -5.25 12.36 -17.38
C LYS A 108 -4.58 11.70 -18.58
N LEU A 109 -4.26 10.41 -18.46
CA LEU A 109 -3.74 9.60 -19.57
C LEU A 109 -4.84 9.17 -20.57
N GLY A 110 -6.10 9.52 -20.32
CA GLY A 110 -7.23 9.14 -21.16
C GLY A 110 -7.59 7.66 -21.10
N LEU A 111 -7.07 6.93 -20.11
CA LEU A 111 -7.28 5.48 -19.95
C LEU A 111 -8.63 5.14 -19.31
N ILE A 112 -9.23 6.09 -18.61
CA ILE A 112 -10.54 5.93 -17.97
C ILE A 112 -11.39 7.18 -18.18
N LYS A 113 -12.71 6.99 -18.25
CA LYS A 113 -13.69 8.07 -18.30
C LYS A 113 -14.69 7.91 -17.16
N TYR A 114 -14.99 9.01 -16.48
CA TYR A 114 -15.97 9.02 -15.40
C TYR A 114 -17.37 8.93 -15.98
N THR A 115 -18.11 7.87 -15.64
CA THR A 115 -19.44 7.62 -16.20
C THR A 115 -20.59 8.16 -15.37
N GLY A 116 -20.33 8.70 -14.17
CA GLY A 116 -21.34 9.40 -13.39
C GLY A 116 -22.59 8.55 -13.09
N GLY A 117 -22.47 7.56 -12.21
CA GLY A 117 -23.61 6.96 -11.50
C GLY A 117 -23.63 5.43 -11.43
N LYS A 118 -23.54 4.91 -10.19
CA LYS A 118 -23.90 3.55 -9.73
C LYS A 118 -23.72 2.41 -10.76
N GLN A 119 -22.52 1.84 -10.83
CA GLN A 119 -22.43 0.40 -11.09
C GLN A 119 -22.77 -0.33 -9.78
N GLU A 120 -23.97 -0.89 -9.71
CA GLU A 120 -24.29 -1.90 -8.71
C GLU A 120 -23.33 -3.09 -8.94
N ILE A 121 -22.46 -3.35 -7.97
CA ILE A 121 -21.62 -4.53 -7.97
C ILE A 121 -22.55 -5.71 -7.69
N SER A 122 -23.02 -6.36 -8.76
CA SER A 122 -23.66 -7.68 -8.70
C SER A 122 -22.56 -8.70 -8.44
N LEU A 123 -22.43 -9.13 -7.18
CA LEU A 123 -21.74 -10.36 -6.80
C LEU A 123 -22.68 -11.52 -7.12
N ALA A 124 -22.44 -12.20 -8.25
CA ALA A 124 -22.99 -13.51 -8.56
C ALA A 124 -22.12 -14.61 -7.94
#